data_AF-A0A2E0Y4M7-F1
#
_entry.id   AF-A0A2E0Y4M7-F1
#
_cell.length_a   1.000
_cell.length_b   1.000
_cell.length_c   1.000
_cell.angle_alpha   90.00
_cell.angle_beta   90.00
_cell.angle_gamma   90.00
#
_symmetry.space_group_name_H-M   'P 1'
#
loop_
_entity.id
_entity.type
_entity.pdbx_description
1 polymer ?
#
loop_
_entity_poly.entity_id
_entity_poly.type
_entity_poly.pdbx_seq_one_letter_code
_entity_poly.pdbx_strand_id
1 'polypeptide(L)'
;MISVTVYLHRHSAHRSVELHPVLKHFFRFWLWMTTGMNTKEWTAIHRKHHATCETAEDPHSPQVMGLSNILWRGAEAYRAASKNEAIMQRYGAGTPDDWLERHVYTPHGVLGVALMMIIDVALFGAIGLTVWAVQMVWTPFFAAGVINGIGHFWGYRNFECADASRNISPWGIVIAGEELHNNHHTYPNSAKLSQKPWEFDIGWMYIRIFEMLGMAKARSKGPVVAQVPGKNTMDVDTAWAVLNDRFRVMAKYSRDVVSPLVEQELERAGNARRSVVRAAKRMLSRADELVDEAGQDKISEILDASPKLQTIYEFKQRLQGVWAKRSAGAEELLNELKAWCCDAEATGIQSLQSFVAEIRSYTMPQLARA
;
A
#
# COMPACT_ATOMS: atom_id res chain seq x y z
N MET A 1 2.82 15.62 11.18
CA MET A 1 2.40 14.27 10.74
C MET A 1 0.92 14.17 10.36
N ILE A 2 -0.06 14.45 11.23
CA ILE A 2 -1.51 14.29 10.90
C ILE A 2 -1.92 15.00 9.60
N SER A 3 -1.47 16.23 9.36
CA SER A 3 -1.78 16.96 8.12
C SER A 3 -1.14 16.32 6.88
N VAL A 4 0.03 15.68 7.01
CA VAL A 4 0.64 14.93 5.90
C VAL A 4 -0.22 13.71 5.58
N THR A 5 -0.51 12.89 6.59
CA THR A 5 -1.21 11.61 6.42
C THR A 5 -2.69 11.74 6.03
N VAL A 6 -3.44 12.69 6.61
CA VAL A 6 -4.88 12.87 6.29
C VAL A 6 -5.07 13.76 5.07
N TYR A 7 -4.36 14.89 4.98
CA TYR A 7 -4.60 15.89 3.94
C TYR A 7 -3.72 15.70 2.70
N LEU A 8 -2.39 15.65 2.82
CA LEU A 8 -1.54 15.50 1.64
C LEU A 8 -1.66 14.10 1.02
N HIS A 9 -1.60 13.07 1.86
CA HIS A 9 -1.56 11.68 1.43
C HIS A 9 -2.94 11.16 1.00
N ARG A 10 -3.88 11.00 1.94
CA ARG A 10 -5.19 10.40 1.66
C ARG A 10 -6.13 11.31 0.88
N HIS A 11 -6.21 12.60 1.22
CA HIS A 11 -7.09 13.53 0.52
C HIS A 11 -6.53 14.02 -0.82
N SER A 12 -5.35 14.65 -0.83
CA SER A 12 -4.82 15.31 -2.03
C SER A 12 -4.25 14.32 -3.05
N ALA A 13 -3.34 13.43 -2.62
CA ALA A 13 -2.68 12.51 -3.55
C ALA A 13 -3.62 11.39 -4.03
N HIS A 14 -4.28 10.68 -3.12
CA HIS A 14 -5.06 9.48 -3.44
C HIS A 14 -6.57 9.69 -3.53
N ARG A 15 -7.09 10.85 -3.13
CA ARG A 15 -8.53 11.15 -3.13
C ARG A 15 -9.37 10.09 -2.41
N SER A 16 -8.80 9.40 -1.43
CA SER A 16 -9.47 8.36 -0.66
C SER A 16 -10.35 8.94 0.45
N VAL A 17 -10.14 10.20 0.82
CA VAL A 17 -10.94 10.95 1.80
C VAL A 17 -11.39 12.27 1.21
N GLU A 18 -12.68 12.57 1.37
CA GLU A 18 -13.21 13.91 1.16
C GLU A 18 -13.24 14.68 2.49
N LEU A 19 -12.80 15.93 2.46
CA LEU A 19 -12.72 16.80 3.63
C LEU A 19 -13.61 18.02 3.42
N HIS A 20 -14.24 18.48 4.48
CA HIS A 20 -14.94 19.76 4.51
C HIS A 20 -13.97 20.91 4.23
N PRO A 21 -14.38 21.99 3.53
CA PRO A 21 -13.50 23.11 3.17
C PRO A 21 -12.72 23.71 4.36
N VAL A 22 -13.34 23.78 5.53
CA VAL A 22 -12.69 24.25 6.77
C VAL A 22 -11.51 23.36 7.16
N LEU A 23 -11.66 22.03 7.09
CA LEU A 23 -10.54 21.12 7.36
C LEU A 23 -9.46 21.20 6.30
N LYS A 24 -9.83 21.33 5.01
CA LYS A 24 -8.84 21.54 3.94
C LYS A 24 -8.00 22.77 4.21
N HIS A 25 -8.65 23.88 4.56
CA HIS A 25 -7.96 25.12 4.88
C HIS A 25 -7.07 24.97 6.12
N PHE A 26 -7.62 24.41 7.22
CA PHE A 26 -6.87 24.16 8.45
C PHE A 26 -5.60 23.35 8.18
N PHE A 27 -5.68 22.25 7.43
CA PHE A 27 -4.51 21.43 7.15
C PHE A 27 -3.48 22.13 6.27
N ARG A 28 -3.92 22.89 5.25
CA ARG A 28 -3.02 23.70 4.41
C ARG A 28 -2.28 24.74 5.22
N PHE A 29 -3.02 25.50 6.04
CA PHE A 29 -2.47 26.52 6.92
C PHE A 29 -1.46 25.90 7.91
N TRP A 30 -1.85 24.78 8.54
CA TRP A 30 -0.98 24.09 9.49
C TRP A 30 0.30 23.57 8.84
N LEU A 31 0.23 22.99 7.64
CA LEU A 31 1.40 22.55 6.89
C LEU A 31 2.30 23.73 6.50
N TRP A 32 1.72 24.80 5.99
CA TRP A 32 2.46 26.02 5.66
C TRP A 32 3.22 26.56 6.87
N MET A 33 2.56 26.62 8.04
CA MET A 33 3.16 27.10 9.28
C MET A 33 4.23 26.14 9.82
N THR A 34 3.96 24.83 9.83
CA THR A 34 4.80 23.86 10.55
C THR A 34 5.89 23.22 9.72
N THR A 35 5.79 23.23 8.39
CA THR A 35 6.77 22.58 7.50
C THR A 35 7.09 23.40 6.24
N GLY A 36 6.29 24.41 5.92
CA GLY A 36 6.41 25.16 4.67
C GLY A 36 6.09 24.33 3.42
N MET A 37 5.49 23.15 3.58
CA MET A 37 5.23 22.22 2.47
C MET A 37 4.15 22.77 1.52
N ASN A 38 4.41 22.66 0.23
CA ASN A 38 3.44 22.97 -0.81
C ASN A 38 2.58 21.75 -1.16
N THR A 39 1.26 21.96 -1.29
CA THR A 39 0.32 20.86 -1.56
C THR A 39 0.59 20.22 -2.93
N LYS A 40 0.83 21.04 -3.97
CA LYS A 40 1.05 20.58 -5.34
C LYS A 40 2.35 19.81 -5.47
N GLU A 41 3.43 20.33 -4.90
CA GLU A 41 4.74 19.65 -4.89
C GLU A 41 4.65 18.26 -4.27
N TRP A 42 4.12 18.18 -3.04
CA TRP A 42 4.00 16.91 -2.35
C TRP A 42 3.10 15.92 -3.11
N THR A 43 1.94 16.39 -3.57
CA THR A 43 0.99 15.56 -4.31
C THR A 43 1.58 15.02 -5.61
N ALA A 44 2.27 15.86 -6.37
CA ALA A 44 2.86 15.49 -7.64
C ALA A 44 4.01 14.49 -7.46
N ILE A 45 4.89 14.72 -6.49
CA ILE A 45 6.01 13.83 -6.19
C ILE A 45 5.50 12.47 -5.70
N HIS A 46 4.54 12.44 -4.78
CA HIS A 46 3.97 11.18 -4.28
C HIS A 46 3.28 10.38 -5.38
N ARG A 47 2.53 11.05 -6.26
CA ARG A 47 1.90 10.39 -7.41
C ARG A 47 2.93 9.89 -8.43
N LYS A 48 4.03 10.63 -8.67
CA LYS A 48 5.14 10.13 -9.51
C LYS A 48 5.75 8.86 -8.89
N HIS A 49 6.03 8.90 -7.59
CA HIS A 49 6.55 7.74 -6.85
C HIS A 49 5.66 6.51 -7.04
N HIS A 50 4.33 6.61 -6.84
CA HIS A 50 3.43 5.48 -7.11
C HIS A 50 3.43 5.04 -8.58
N ALA A 51 3.51 5.97 -9.53
CA ALA A 51 3.46 5.67 -10.95
C ALA A 51 4.73 4.98 -11.47
N THR A 52 5.88 5.25 -10.85
CA THR A 52 7.19 4.77 -11.30
C THR A 52 7.96 4.08 -10.18
N CYS A 53 7.24 3.49 -9.22
CA CYS A 53 7.79 2.95 -7.97
C CYS A 53 8.90 1.94 -8.25
N GLU A 54 10.04 2.10 -7.57
CA GLU A 54 11.24 1.25 -7.72
C GLU A 54 11.87 1.21 -9.11
N THR A 55 11.53 2.17 -9.97
CA THR A 55 12.24 2.39 -11.23
C THR A 55 13.21 3.56 -11.08
N ALA A 56 14.11 3.74 -12.05
CA ALA A 56 15.00 4.90 -12.10
C ALA A 56 14.26 6.26 -12.14
N GLU A 57 12.98 6.27 -12.53
CA GLU A 57 12.15 7.47 -12.57
C GLU A 57 11.50 7.81 -11.22
N ASP A 58 11.52 6.89 -10.25
CA ASP A 58 11.05 7.15 -8.89
C ASP A 58 11.88 8.29 -8.25
N PRO A 59 11.26 9.38 -7.78
CA PRO A 59 12.00 10.50 -7.19
C PRO A 59 12.75 10.14 -5.90
N HIS A 60 12.41 9.02 -5.24
CA HIS A 60 13.04 8.63 -3.98
C HIS A 60 13.05 7.11 -3.75
N SER A 61 13.27 6.30 -4.80
CA SER A 61 13.40 4.84 -4.63
C SER A 61 14.67 4.49 -3.86
N PRO A 62 14.56 3.80 -2.70
CA PRO A 62 15.75 3.28 -2.01
C PRO A 62 16.32 2.03 -2.67
N GLN A 63 15.57 1.34 -3.52
CA GLN A 63 16.09 0.20 -4.30
C GLN A 63 17.07 0.65 -5.38
N VAL A 64 16.82 1.83 -5.99
CA VAL A 64 17.70 2.40 -7.01
C VAL A 64 18.76 3.32 -6.40
N MET A 65 18.37 4.22 -5.49
CA MET A 65 19.26 5.26 -4.95
C MET A 65 20.02 4.81 -3.69
N GLY A 66 19.70 3.64 -3.16
CA GLY A 66 20.26 3.08 -1.94
C GLY A 66 19.54 3.55 -0.67
N LEU A 67 19.30 2.62 0.27
CA LEU A 67 18.60 2.88 1.52
C LEU A 67 19.20 4.04 2.33
N SER A 68 20.53 4.05 2.51
CA SER A 68 21.21 5.10 3.29
C SER A 68 20.98 6.50 2.70
N ASN A 69 20.98 6.59 1.37
CA ASN A 69 20.77 7.84 0.67
C ASN A 69 19.36 8.37 0.91
N ILE A 70 18.32 7.54 0.75
CA ILE A 70 16.94 7.98 1.01
C ILE A 70 16.71 8.26 2.49
N LEU A 71 17.23 7.43 3.39
CA LEU A 71 17.05 7.59 4.84
C LEU A 71 17.58 8.95 5.34
N TRP A 72 18.76 9.36 4.89
CA TRP A 72 19.42 10.58 5.37
C TRP A 72 19.24 11.79 4.46
N ARG A 73 18.97 11.58 3.18
CA ARG A 73 18.91 12.64 2.15
C ARG A 73 17.59 12.65 1.36
N GLY A 74 16.56 12.00 1.88
CA GLY A 74 15.23 11.96 1.25
C GLY A 74 14.60 13.35 1.10
N ALA A 75 14.92 14.29 2.00
CA ALA A 75 14.47 15.67 1.90
C ALA A 75 15.10 16.39 0.70
N GLU A 76 16.36 16.12 0.39
CA GLU A 76 17.08 16.63 -0.76
C GLU A 76 16.56 16.03 -2.05
N ALA A 77 16.28 14.72 -2.06
CA ALA A 77 15.62 14.05 -3.20
C ALA A 77 14.24 14.67 -3.49
N TYR A 78 13.44 14.90 -2.44
CA TYR A 78 12.16 15.62 -2.54
C TYR A 78 12.35 17.04 -3.11
N ARG A 79 13.30 17.81 -2.59
CA ARG A 79 13.57 19.18 -3.05
C ARG A 79 14.08 19.25 -4.48
N ALA A 80 14.84 18.24 -4.93
CA ALA A 80 15.26 18.14 -6.32
C ALA A 80 14.04 17.87 -7.23
N ALA A 81 13.16 16.95 -6.83
CA ALA A 81 11.96 16.62 -7.58
C ALA A 81 10.94 17.78 -7.60
N SER A 82 10.85 18.60 -6.54
CA SER A 82 9.89 19.72 -6.48
C SER A 82 10.22 20.83 -7.48
N LYS A 83 11.50 20.97 -7.86
CA LYS A 83 11.96 21.92 -8.89
C LYS A 83 11.70 21.46 -10.33
N ASN A 84 11.22 20.24 -10.53
CA ASN A 84 10.94 19.72 -11.87
C ASN A 84 9.51 20.06 -12.31
N GLU A 85 9.39 21.04 -13.21
CA GLU A 85 8.11 21.50 -13.73
C GLU A 85 7.29 20.42 -14.44
N ALA A 86 7.95 19.48 -15.14
CA ALA A 86 7.27 18.39 -15.83
C ALA A 86 6.55 17.45 -14.84
N ILE A 87 7.15 17.21 -13.66
CA ILE A 87 6.50 16.46 -12.58
C ILE A 87 5.26 17.23 -12.09
N MET A 88 5.40 18.53 -11.85
CA MET A 88 4.31 19.38 -11.36
C MET A 88 3.13 19.45 -12.32
N GLN A 89 3.40 19.56 -13.61
CA GLN A 89 2.37 19.61 -14.65
C GLN A 89 1.66 18.27 -14.81
N ARG A 90 2.41 17.16 -14.88
CA ARG A 90 1.85 15.83 -15.12
C ARG A 90 1.11 15.24 -13.91
N TYR A 91 1.67 15.40 -12.72
CA TYR A 91 1.17 14.71 -11.52
C TYR A 91 0.48 15.63 -10.50
N GLY A 92 0.60 16.96 -10.64
CA GLY A 92 0.01 17.94 -9.72
C GLY A 92 -1.46 18.28 -9.96
N ALA A 93 -2.15 17.61 -10.88
CA ALA A 93 -3.52 17.96 -11.24
C ALA A 93 -4.53 17.82 -10.07
N GLY A 94 -5.46 18.77 -9.95
CA GLY A 94 -6.51 18.76 -8.93
C GLY A 94 -6.04 19.15 -7.52
N THR A 95 -4.89 19.80 -7.38
CA THR A 95 -4.45 20.47 -6.14
C THR A 95 -5.08 21.87 -6.06
N PRO A 96 -5.12 22.50 -4.88
CA PRO A 96 -5.61 23.87 -4.74
C PRO A 96 -4.85 24.86 -5.64
N ASP A 97 -5.57 25.87 -6.13
CA ASP A 97 -5.02 27.03 -6.86
C ASP A 97 -5.82 28.32 -6.54
N ASP A 98 -6.45 28.32 -5.36
CA ASP A 98 -7.19 29.48 -4.86
C ASP A 98 -6.27 30.65 -4.49
N TRP A 99 -6.88 31.78 -4.14
CA TRP A 99 -6.14 33.00 -3.82
C TRP A 99 -5.09 32.80 -2.73
N LEU A 100 -5.41 32.04 -1.68
CA LEU A 100 -4.47 31.76 -0.58
C LEU A 100 -3.31 30.90 -1.06
N GLU A 101 -3.56 29.89 -1.90
CA GLU A 101 -2.47 29.07 -2.44
C GLU A 101 -1.49 29.93 -3.26
N ARG A 102 -2.02 30.81 -4.12
CA ARG A 102 -1.24 31.62 -5.06
C ARG A 102 -0.49 32.78 -4.42
N HIS A 103 -1.04 33.38 -3.36
CA HIS A 103 -0.50 34.62 -2.79
C HIS A 103 0.04 34.46 -1.37
N VAL A 104 -0.26 33.35 -0.68
CA VAL A 104 0.17 33.13 0.71
C VAL A 104 0.98 31.84 0.82
N TYR A 105 0.35 30.69 0.57
CA TYR A 105 0.96 29.41 0.92
C TYR A 105 2.13 29.02 0.03
N THR A 106 1.99 29.15 -1.30
CA THR A 106 3.06 28.80 -2.23
C THR A 106 4.26 29.75 -2.14
N PRO A 107 4.07 31.09 -2.22
CA PRO A 107 5.22 32.00 -2.29
C PRO A 107 5.93 32.20 -0.94
N HIS A 108 5.25 31.95 0.19
CA HIS A 108 5.73 32.35 1.51
C HIS A 108 5.89 31.18 2.49
N GLY A 109 6.26 29.97 2.03
CA GLY A 109 6.48 28.82 2.92
C GLY A 109 7.46 29.07 4.07
N VAL A 110 8.55 29.82 3.79
CA VAL A 110 9.55 30.22 4.81
C VAL A 110 8.94 31.12 5.88
N LEU A 111 7.99 32.00 5.51
CA LEU A 111 7.33 32.88 6.46
C LEU A 111 6.49 32.08 7.47
N GLY A 112 5.79 31.03 7.02
CA GLY A 112 5.02 30.16 7.90
C GLY A 112 5.90 29.48 8.95
N VAL A 113 7.02 28.91 8.49
CA VAL A 113 8.01 28.25 9.35
C VAL A 113 8.67 29.23 10.34
N ALA A 114 9.00 30.45 9.89
CA ALA A 114 9.54 31.49 10.76
C ALA A 114 8.51 31.97 11.79
N LEU A 115 7.24 32.09 11.40
CA LEU A 115 6.15 32.41 12.31
C LEU A 115 5.99 31.33 13.39
N MET A 116 6.08 30.05 13.03
CA MET A 116 6.05 28.96 14.01
C MET A 116 7.20 29.06 15.01
N MET A 117 8.42 29.37 14.56
CA MET A 117 9.57 29.59 15.45
C MET A 117 9.29 30.71 16.45
N ILE A 118 8.74 31.84 16.00
CA ILE A 118 8.39 32.98 16.86
C ILE A 118 7.34 32.55 17.89
N ILE A 119 6.32 31.79 17.48
CA ILE A 119 5.28 31.28 18.37
C ILE A 119 5.89 30.36 19.44
N ASP A 120 6.74 29.41 19.04
CA ASP A 120 7.38 28.49 19.99
C ASP A 120 8.27 29.23 21.00
N VAL A 121 9.05 30.21 20.54
CA VAL A 121 9.88 31.03 21.44
C VAL A 121 9.03 31.90 22.37
N ALA A 122 7.93 32.46 21.87
CA ALA A 122 7.03 33.26 22.70
C ALA A 122 6.34 32.42 23.79
N LEU A 123 6.00 31.16 23.50
CA LEU A 123 5.30 30.27 24.43
C LEU A 123 6.25 29.55 25.41
N PHE A 124 7.46 29.17 24.96
CA PHE A 124 8.37 28.32 25.72
C PHE A 124 9.72 28.98 26.04
N GLY A 125 9.91 30.27 25.71
CA GLY A 125 11.18 30.98 25.86
C GLY A 125 12.27 30.37 24.98
N ALA A 126 13.52 30.36 25.47
CA ALA A 126 14.66 29.81 24.72
C ALA A 126 14.50 28.33 24.34
N ILE A 127 13.79 27.53 25.15
CA ILE A 127 13.50 26.11 24.87
C ILE A 127 12.62 25.98 23.61
N GLY A 128 11.84 27.01 23.27
CA GLY A 128 11.04 27.06 22.05
C GLY A 128 11.86 26.83 20.77
N LEU A 129 13.12 27.28 20.73
CA LEU A 129 14.01 27.01 19.60
C LEU A 129 14.28 25.52 19.42
N THR A 130 14.43 24.78 20.52
CA THR A 130 14.64 23.33 20.49
C THR A 130 13.36 22.61 20.04
N VAL A 131 12.19 23.01 20.55
CA VAL A 131 10.89 22.46 20.12
C VAL A 131 10.71 22.64 18.60
N TRP A 132 10.94 23.86 18.12
CA TRP A 132 10.87 24.20 16.71
C TRP A 132 11.85 23.37 15.87
N ALA A 133 13.11 23.25 16.30
CA ALA A 133 14.13 22.47 15.58
C ALA A 133 13.77 20.99 15.46
N VAL A 134 13.28 20.38 16.56
CA VAL A 134 12.80 18.99 16.55
C VAL A 134 11.64 18.83 15.57
N GLN A 135 10.69 19.77 15.57
CA GLN A 135 9.57 19.76 14.63
C GLN A 135 10.03 19.81 13.16
N MET A 136 11.01 20.67 12.84
CA MET A 136 11.55 20.81 11.47
C MET A 136 12.21 19.53 10.98
N VAL A 137 12.90 18.79 11.87
CA VAL A 137 13.58 17.54 11.52
C VAL A 137 12.60 16.36 11.45
N TRP A 138 11.56 16.37 12.29
CA TRP A 138 10.64 15.23 12.44
C TRP A 138 10.01 14.78 11.13
N THR A 139 9.33 15.70 10.42
CA THR A 139 8.57 15.31 9.23
C THR A 139 9.49 14.86 8.08
N PRO A 140 10.56 15.59 7.71
CA PRO A 140 11.49 15.13 6.68
C PRO A 140 12.16 13.80 7.02
N PHE A 141 12.64 13.61 8.25
CA PHE A 141 13.30 12.37 8.64
C PHE A 141 12.34 11.18 8.60
N PHE A 142 11.17 11.30 9.21
CA PHE A 142 10.23 10.19 9.29
C PHE A 142 9.51 9.92 7.96
N ALA A 143 9.05 10.95 7.24
CA ALA A 143 8.33 10.78 5.99
C ALA A 143 9.27 10.49 4.81
N ALA A 144 10.22 11.38 4.55
CA ALA A 144 11.11 11.24 3.38
C ALA A 144 12.25 10.24 3.61
N GLY A 145 12.67 10.04 4.87
CA GLY A 145 13.71 9.09 5.23
C GLY A 145 13.18 7.71 5.59
N VAL A 146 12.45 7.60 6.71
CA VAL A 146 12.03 6.31 7.28
C VAL A 146 10.95 5.63 6.44
N ILE A 147 9.88 6.33 6.07
CA ILE A 147 8.77 5.72 5.30
C ILE A 147 9.23 5.41 3.88
N ASN A 148 9.77 6.39 3.15
CA ASN A 148 10.22 6.15 1.77
C ASN A 148 11.47 5.25 1.70
N GLY A 149 12.33 5.25 2.72
CA GLY A 149 13.51 4.39 2.78
C GLY A 149 13.20 3.01 3.34
N ILE A 150 12.99 2.92 4.66
CA ILE A 150 12.78 1.63 5.34
C ILE A 150 11.48 0.98 4.88
N GLY A 151 10.41 1.75 4.69
CA GLY A 151 9.12 1.24 4.21
C GLY A 151 9.16 0.66 2.79
N HIS A 152 10.26 0.79 2.06
CA HIS A 152 10.50 0.12 0.77
C HIS A 152 11.63 -0.91 0.80
N PHE A 153 12.24 -1.15 1.96
CA PHE A 153 13.43 -1.98 2.07
C PHE A 153 13.27 -3.12 3.10
N TRP A 154 12.63 -2.85 4.23
CA TRP A 154 12.54 -3.79 5.34
C TRP A 154 11.18 -3.74 6.03
N GLY A 155 10.74 -4.87 6.57
CA GLY A 155 9.46 -5.03 7.25
C GLY A 155 8.68 -6.23 6.73
N TYR A 156 7.42 -6.32 7.14
CA TYR A 156 6.52 -7.41 6.71
C TYR A 156 5.62 -6.97 5.57
N ARG A 157 4.97 -7.93 4.91
CA ARG A 157 3.94 -7.68 3.89
C ARG A 157 2.67 -8.41 4.28
N ASN A 158 1.53 -7.76 4.07
CA ASN A 158 0.25 -8.45 4.04
C ASN A 158 -0.10 -8.91 2.63
N PHE A 159 0.42 -8.23 1.61
CA PHE A 159 0.09 -8.46 0.21
C PHE A 159 1.33 -8.44 -0.66
N GLU A 160 1.29 -9.27 -1.70
CA GLU A 160 2.32 -9.33 -2.72
C GLU A 160 1.91 -8.47 -3.91
N CYS A 161 2.31 -7.20 -3.88
CA CYS A 161 2.26 -6.25 -4.99
C CYS A 161 3.59 -6.21 -5.76
N ALA A 162 3.60 -5.59 -6.93
CA ALA A 162 4.79 -5.54 -7.80
C ALA A 162 5.94 -4.68 -7.24
N ASP A 163 5.70 -3.83 -6.23
CA ASP A 163 6.73 -2.98 -5.63
C ASP A 163 7.33 -3.56 -4.34
N ALA A 164 8.42 -2.95 -3.88
CA ALA A 164 9.18 -3.38 -2.70
C ALA A 164 8.58 -2.90 -1.37
N SER A 165 7.42 -2.25 -1.35
CA SER A 165 6.81 -1.69 -0.13
C SER A 165 6.65 -2.72 1.01
N ARG A 166 6.83 -2.28 2.26
CA ARG A 166 6.81 -3.09 3.48
C ARG A 166 6.13 -2.31 4.58
N ASN A 167 5.37 -3.00 5.42
CA ASN A 167 4.87 -2.43 6.66
C ASN A 167 5.97 -2.47 7.73
N ILE A 168 6.18 -1.35 8.43
CA ILE A 168 7.22 -1.20 9.47
C ILE A 168 6.64 -1.02 10.89
N SER A 169 5.44 -1.56 11.15
CA SER A 169 4.79 -1.52 12.48
C SER A 169 5.70 -2.03 13.62
N PRO A 170 5.62 -1.47 14.85
CA PRO A 170 4.58 -0.58 15.37
C PRO A 170 5.00 0.89 15.59
N TRP A 171 5.60 1.54 14.59
CA TRP A 171 5.93 2.98 14.67
C TRP A 171 4.72 3.92 14.50
N GLY A 172 3.48 3.39 14.45
CA GLY A 172 2.27 4.15 14.12
C GLY A 172 1.96 5.35 14.99
N ILE A 173 2.45 5.36 16.23
CA ILE A 173 2.36 6.53 17.12
C ILE A 173 3.20 7.70 16.61
N VAL A 174 4.35 7.42 16.00
CA VAL A 174 5.36 8.42 15.60
C VAL A 174 5.03 8.99 14.22
N ILE A 175 4.50 8.16 13.32
CA ILE A 175 4.30 8.51 11.90
C ILE A 175 2.84 8.42 11.43
N ALA A 176 1.92 8.28 12.37
CA ALA A 176 0.48 8.42 12.19
C ALA A 176 -0.20 7.42 11.23
N GLY A 177 0.29 6.18 11.14
CA GLY A 177 -0.28 5.11 10.31
C GLY A 177 0.40 4.95 8.95
N GLU A 178 1.29 5.88 8.56
CA GLU A 178 2.04 5.83 7.30
C GLU A 178 3.06 4.68 7.25
N GLU A 179 3.34 4.01 8.38
CA GLU A 179 4.16 2.80 8.45
C GLU A 179 3.53 1.60 7.76
N LEU A 180 2.22 1.65 7.49
CA LEU A 180 1.44 0.59 6.85
C LEU A 180 1.58 0.67 5.32
N HIS A 181 2.83 0.78 4.88
CA HIS A 181 3.21 1.17 3.53
C HIS A 181 2.90 0.10 2.48
N ASN A 182 3.06 -1.18 2.81
CA ASN A 182 2.66 -2.28 1.92
C ASN A 182 1.14 -2.31 1.71
N ASN A 183 0.37 -2.07 2.77
CA ASN A 183 -1.09 -2.00 2.65
C ASN A 183 -1.51 -0.83 1.76
N HIS A 184 -0.87 0.33 1.97
CA HIS A 184 -1.08 1.53 1.19
C HIS A 184 -0.76 1.34 -0.30
N HIS A 185 0.44 0.84 -0.61
CA HIS A 185 0.86 0.57 -2.00
C HIS A 185 -0.02 -0.45 -2.71
N THR A 186 -0.57 -1.41 -1.97
CA THR A 186 -1.51 -2.39 -2.51
C THR A 186 -2.88 -1.77 -2.82
N TYR A 187 -3.37 -0.90 -1.94
CA TYR A 187 -4.70 -0.29 -2.04
C TYR A 187 -4.63 1.24 -1.85
N PRO A 188 -4.03 1.99 -2.79
CA PRO A 188 -3.74 3.42 -2.62
C PRO A 188 -5.01 4.26 -2.43
N ASN A 189 -6.12 3.84 -3.04
CA ASN A 189 -7.42 4.51 -2.93
C ASN A 189 -8.16 4.22 -1.61
N SER A 190 -7.60 3.42 -0.70
CA SER A 190 -8.19 3.17 0.61
C SER A 190 -7.90 4.31 1.58
N ALA A 191 -8.93 4.80 2.27
CA ALA A 191 -8.78 5.76 3.37
C ALA A 191 -8.18 5.10 4.63
N LYS A 192 -8.31 3.78 4.76
CA LYS A 192 -7.81 3.00 5.89
C LYS A 192 -6.59 2.19 5.45
N LEU A 193 -5.43 2.49 6.03
CA LEU A 193 -4.18 1.79 5.73
C LEU A 193 -4.05 0.49 6.54
N SER A 194 -4.68 0.39 7.71
CA SER A 194 -4.71 -0.86 8.50
C SER A 194 -5.62 -1.93 7.91
N GLN A 195 -5.11 -3.15 7.85
CA GLN A 195 -5.72 -4.36 7.28
C GLN A 195 -5.76 -5.50 8.29
N LYS A 196 -4.93 -5.47 9.34
CA LYS A 196 -4.96 -6.42 10.45
C LYS A 196 -5.42 -5.77 11.76
N PRO A 197 -6.02 -6.53 12.70
CA PRO A 197 -6.51 -5.97 13.97
C PRO A 197 -5.43 -5.32 14.84
N TRP A 198 -4.18 -5.79 14.75
CA TRP A 198 -3.03 -5.27 15.50
C TRP A 198 -2.33 -4.09 14.81
N GLU A 199 -2.73 -3.72 13.60
CA GLU A 199 -2.17 -2.57 12.89
C GLU A 199 -2.87 -1.29 13.32
N PHE A 200 -2.10 -0.34 13.84
CA PHE A 200 -2.63 0.89 14.38
C PHE A 200 -2.55 2.04 13.37
N ASP A 201 -3.70 2.47 12.87
CA ASP A 201 -3.77 3.58 11.91
C ASP A 201 -4.36 4.84 12.58
N ILE A 202 -3.47 5.72 13.04
CA ILE A 202 -3.86 7.00 13.66
C ILE A 202 -4.54 7.92 12.65
N GLY A 203 -4.06 7.97 11.40
CA GLY A 203 -4.72 8.74 10.35
C GLY A 203 -6.18 8.33 10.18
N TRP A 204 -6.47 7.02 10.20
CA TRP A 204 -7.83 6.50 10.19
C TRP A 204 -8.63 6.90 11.43
N MET A 205 -8.03 6.85 12.62
CA MET A 205 -8.68 7.33 13.84
C MET A 205 -9.13 8.81 13.70
N TYR A 206 -8.27 9.69 13.21
CA TYR A 206 -8.63 11.09 12.96
C TYR A 206 -9.73 11.24 11.89
N ILE A 207 -9.66 10.46 10.80
CA ILE A 207 -10.71 10.45 9.77
C ILE A 207 -12.05 10.07 10.39
N ARG A 208 -12.10 9.03 11.25
CA ARG A 208 -13.33 8.62 11.95
C ARG A 208 -13.86 9.73 12.86
N ILE A 209 -12.99 10.44 13.58
CA ILE A 209 -13.39 11.61 14.39
C ILE A 209 -14.02 12.67 13.51
N PHE A 210 -13.41 13.02 12.37
CA PHE A 210 -13.97 14.01 11.47
C PHE A 210 -15.25 13.54 10.77
N GLU A 211 -15.40 12.25 10.47
CA GLU A 211 -16.66 11.68 9.96
C GLU A 211 -17.79 11.81 10.99
N MET A 212 -17.51 11.57 12.28
CA MET A 212 -18.50 11.76 13.36
C MET A 212 -18.94 13.22 13.51
N LEU A 213 -18.05 14.16 13.19
CA LEU A 213 -18.34 15.60 13.19
C LEU A 213 -18.99 16.08 11.87
N GLY A 214 -19.21 15.21 10.88
CA GLY A 214 -19.71 15.60 9.56
C GLY A 214 -18.72 16.37 8.70
N MET A 215 -17.43 16.37 9.06
CA MET A 215 -16.38 17.17 8.43
C MET A 215 -15.50 16.37 7.47
N ALA A 216 -15.65 15.05 7.41
CA ALA A 216 -14.96 14.19 6.46
C ALA A 216 -15.88 13.07 5.96
N LYS A 217 -15.51 12.46 4.84
CA LYS A 217 -16.14 11.25 4.30
C LYS A 217 -15.08 10.37 3.65
N ALA A 218 -14.88 9.16 4.16
CA ALA A 218 -14.05 8.16 3.49
C ALA A 218 -14.74 7.71 2.19
N ARG A 219 -14.06 7.87 1.05
CA ARG A 219 -14.61 7.48 -0.27
C ARG A 219 -14.50 5.98 -0.52
N SER A 220 -13.44 5.36 -0.04
CA SER A 220 -13.21 3.92 -0.14
C SER A 220 -12.40 3.44 1.06
N LYS A 221 -12.59 2.17 1.43
CA LYS A 221 -11.79 1.46 2.44
C LYS A 221 -11.01 0.29 1.81
N GLY A 222 -10.81 0.35 0.50
CA GLY A 222 -10.33 -0.77 -0.31
C GLY A 222 -11.49 -1.58 -0.90
N PRO A 223 -11.18 -2.63 -1.69
CA PRO A 223 -12.19 -3.53 -2.21
C PRO A 223 -12.93 -4.23 -1.07
N VAL A 224 -14.24 -4.37 -1.24
CA VAL A 224 -15.10 -5.06 -0.28
C VAL A 224 -15.65 -6.30 -0.96
N VAL A 225 -15.32 -7.45 -0.40
CA VAL A 225 -15.86 -8.75 -0.83
C VAL A 225 -16.74 -9.29 0.29
N ALA A 226 -17.98 -9.61 -0.05
CA ALA A 226 -18.90 -10.29 0.85
C ALA A 226 -18.83 -11.80 0.62
N GLN A 227 -19.06 -12.57 1.67
CA GLN A 227 -19.27 -14.02 1.59
C GLN A 227 -20.74 -14.32 1.88
N VAL A 228 -21.35 -15.15 1.04
CA VAL A 228 -22.73 -15.62 1.24
C VAL A 228 -22.69 -17.05 1.76
N PRO A 229 -23.13 -17.30 3.02
CA PRO A 229 -23.20 -18.65 3.55
C PRO A 229 -24.04 -19.56 2.65
N GLY A 230 -23.50 -20.73 2.29
CA GLY A 230 -24.18 -21.72 1.44
C GLY A 230 -24.20 -21.42 -0.06
N LYS A 231 -23.61 -20.29 -0.52
CA LYS A 231 -23.44 -20.04 -1.95
C LYS A 231 -22.35 -20.96 -2.52
N ASN A 232 -22.77 -21.90 -3.38
CA ASN A 232 -21.89 -22.87 -4.03
C ASN A 232 -21.77 -22.67 -5.54
N THR A 233 -22.52 -21.72 -6.10
CA THR A 233 -22.52 -21.42 -7.54
C THR A 233 -21.77 -20.13 -7.82
N MET A 234 -20.93 -20.14 -8.85
CA MET A 234 -20.20 -18.95 -9.31
C MET A 234 -21.00 -18.19 -10.36
N ASP A 235 -21.16 -16.90 -10.11
CA ASP A 235 -21.80 -15.93 -10.98
C ASP A 235 -20.82 -14.79 -11.33
N VAL A 236 -21.28 -13.87 -12.17
CA VAL A 236 -20.48 -12.71 -12.60
C VAL A 236 -20.04 -11.88 -11.39
N ASP A 237 -20.84 -11.79 -10.33
CA ASP A 237 -20.45 -11.08 -9.11
C ASP A 237 -19.30 -11.77 -8.38
N THR A 238 -19.26 -13.10 -8.35
CA THR A 238 -18.12 -13.85 -7.80
C THR A 238 -16.83 -13.51 -8.56
N ALA A 239 -16.89 -13.53 -9.90
CA ALA A 239 -15.73 -13.21 -10.73
C ALA A 239 -15.21 -11.78 -10.47
N TRP A 240 -16.12 -10.80 -10.39
CA TRP A 240 -15.76 -9.43 -10.04
C TRP A 240 -15.22 -9.28 -8.62
N ALA A 241 -15.79 -9.99 -7.64
CA ALA A 241 -15.34 -9.94 -6.26
C ALA A 241 -13.89 -10.46 -6.12
N VAL A 242 -13.59 -11.61 -6.75
CA VAL A 242 -12.25 -12.20 -6.77
C VAL A 242 -11.26 -11.27 -7.48
N LEU A 243 -11.65 -10.68 -8.60
CA LEU A 243 -10.77 -9.79 -9.37
C LEU A 243 -10.49 -8.47 -8.64
N ASN A 244 -11.52 -7.85 -8.05
CA ASN A 244 -11.40 -6.56 -7.36
C ASN A 244 -10.54 -6.68 -6.10
N ASP A 245 -10.56 -7.83 -5.41
CA ASP A 245 -9.75 -8.07 -4.21
C ASP A 245 -8.64 -9.12 -4.42
N ARG A 246 -8.06 -9.14 -5.63
CA ARG A 246 -7.05 -10.14 -6.03
C ARG A 246 -5.88 -10.28 -5.06
N PHE A 247 -5.40 -9.19 -4.47
CA PHE A 247 -4.26 -9.25 -3.55
C PHE A 247 -4.61 -9.98 -2.27
N ARG A 248 -5.82 -9.76 -1.73
CA ARG A 248 -6.31 -10.51 -0.58
C ARG A 248 -6.59 -11.97 -0.94
N VAL A 249 -7.12 -12.24 -2.13
CA VAL A 249 -7.28 -13.62 -2.64
C VAL A 249 -5.94 -14.33 -2.68
N MET A 250 -4.86 -13.69 -3.13
CA MET A 250 -3.52 -14.29 -3.14
C MET A 250 -2.89 -14.41 -1.77
N ALA A 251 -3.10 -13.43 -0.89
CA ALA A 251 -2.68 -13.56 0.50
C ALA A 251 -3.37 -14.75 1.18
N LYS A 252 -4.64 -15.01 0.85
CA LYS A 252 -5.35 -16.22 1.27
C LYS A 252 -4.80 -17.47 0.61
N TYR A 253 -4.53 -17.46 -0.70
CA TYR A 253 -3.90 -18.60 -1.39
C TYR A 253 -2.57 -19.00 -0.73
N SER A 254 -1.71 -18.03 -0.45
CA SER A 254 -0.43 -18.25 0.26
C SER A 254 -0.64 -18.86 1.66
N ARG A 255 -1.63 -18.36 2.41
CA ARG A 255 -1.90 -18.82 3.78
C ARG A 255 -2.60 -20.17 3.84
N ASP A 256 -3.58 -20.40 2.96
CA ASP A 256 -4.54 -21.51 3.06
C ASP A 256 -4.19 -22.66 2.11
N VAL A 257 -3.42 -22.39 1.04
CA VAL A 257 -2.96 -23.41 0.07
C VAL A 257 -1.48 -23.68 0.21
N VAL A 258 -0.64 -22.66 0.06
CA VAL A 258 0.83 -22.82 0.03
C VAL A 258 1.35 -23.25 1.41
N SER A 259 1.00 -22.50 2.47
CA SER A 259 1.56 -22.74 3.80
C SER A 259 1.26 -24.14 4.35
N PRO A 260 0.01 -24.65 4.32
CA PRO A 260 -0.30 -25.96 4.87
C PRO A 260 0.36 -27.08 4.06
N LEU A 261 0.46 -26.93 2.73
CA LEU A 261 1.13 -27.93 1.90
C LEU A 261 2.63 -27.94 2.14
N VAL A 262 3.27 -26.78 2.30
CA VAL A 262 4.68 -26.68 2.67
C VAL A 262 4.94 -27.32 4.04
N GLU A 263 4.05 -27.13 5.01
CA GLU A 263 4.14 -27.77 6.33
C GLU A 263 4.04 -29.30 6.23
N GLN A 264 3.09 -29.83 5.45
CA GLN A 264 2.97 -31.28 5.19
C GLN A 264 4.21 -31.85 4.49
N GLU A 265 4.76 -31.15 3.51
CA GLU A 265 5.96 -31.60 2.79
C GLU A 265 7.21 -31.49 3.68
N LEU A 266 7.27 -30.53 4.61
CA LEU A 266 8.34 -30.40 5.60
C LEU A 266 8.36 -31.54 6.61
N GLU A 267 7.20 -32.04 7.01
CA GLU A 267 7.08 -33.21 7.89
C GLU A 267 7.56 -34.49 7.22
N ARG A 268 7.39 -34.59 5.90
CA ARG A 268 7.81 -35.75 5.08
C ARG A 268 9.25 -35.64 4.58
N ALA A 269 9.81 -34.43 4.54
CA ALA A 269 11.14 -34.17 4.01
C ALA A 269 12.25 -34.68 4.96
N GLY A 270 13.14 -35.51 4.42
CA GLY A 270 14.41 -35.83 5.08
C GLY A 270 15.33 -34.61 5.19
N ASN A 271 16.39 -34.72 6.03
CA ASN A 271 17.31 -33.62 6.35
C ASN A 271 17.86 -32.88 5.12
N ALA A 272 18.15 -33.60 4.03
CA ALA A 272 18.70 -33.03 2.80
C ALA A 272 17.74 -32.07 2.07
N ARG A 273 16.42 -32.28 2.14
CA ARG A 273 15.42 -31.49 1.41
C ARG A 273 14.71 -30.44 2.27
N ARG A 274 14.90 -30.50 3.59
CA ARG A 274 14.20 -29.65 4.57
C ARG A 274 14.46 -28.16 4.37
N SER A 275 15.68 -27.77 3.99
CA SER A 275 16.03 -26.37 3.71
C SER A 275 15.31 -25.80 2.49
N VAL A 276 15.23 -26.59 1.41
CA VAL A 276 14.55 -26.25 0.15
C VAL A 276 13.05 -26.07 0.40
N VAL A 277 12.39 -27.06 1.01
CA VAL A 277 10.95 -27.00 1.29
C VAL A 277 10.62 -25.85 2.25
N ARG A 278 11.51 -25.52 3.21
CA ARG A 278 11.29 -24.39 4.11
C ARG A 278 11.29 -23.04 3.37
N ALA A 279 12.09 -22.92 2.31
CA ALA A 279 12.10 -21.72 1.47
C ALA A 279 10.83 -21.57 0.62
N ALA A 280 10.13 -22.68 0.32
CA ALA A 280 8.94 -22.70 -0.54
C ALA A 280 7.84 -21.74 -0.10
N LYS A 281 7.55 -21.67 1.20
CA LYS A 281 6.50 -20.77 1.72
C LYS A 281 6.74 -19.31 1.29
N ARG A 282 7.98 -18.84 1.39
CA ARG A 282 8.36 -17.47 1.00
C ARG A 282 8.43 -17.33 -0.52
N MET A 283 9.11 -18.26 -1.20
CA MET A 283 9.40 -18.14 -2.63
C MET A 283 8.15 -18.30 -3.49
N LEU A 284 7.31 -19.30 -3.22
CA LEU A 284 6.11 -19.55 -4.01
C LEU A 284 5.03 -18.48 -3.81
N SER A 285 5.05 -17.80 -2.66
CA SER A 285 4.08 -16.73 -2.37
C SER A 285 4.44 -15.39 -3.00
N ARG A 286 5.72 -15.15 -3.29
CA ARG A 286 6.24 -13.86 -3.74
C ARG A 286 5.65 -13.44 -5.10
N ALA A 287 5.44 -12.14 -5.31
CA ALA A 287 5.09 -11.62 -6.63
C ALA A 287 6.25 -11.85 -7.61
N ASP A 288 5.93 -12.23 -8.85
CA ASP A 288 6.92 -12.64 -9.85
C ASP A 288 7.87 -11.50 -10.20
N GLU A 289 7.39 -10.25 -10.19
CA GLU A 289 8.19 -9.03 -10.42
C GLU A 289 9.26 -8.81 -9.35
N LEU A 290 9.13 -9.43 -8.18
CA LEU A 290 10.07 -9.32 -7.08
C LEU A 290 11.05 -10.50 -6.99
N VAL A 291 10.98 -11.46 -7.92
CA VAL A 291 11.85 -12.63 -7.97
C VAL A 291 12.96 -12.38 -8.98
N ASP A 292 14.19 -12.26 -8.48
CA ASP A 292 15.42 -12.17 -9.28
C ASP A 292 15.84 -13.54 -9.83
N GLU A 293 16.90 -13.59 -10.65
CA GLU A 293 17.40 -14.83 -11.27
C GLU A 293 17.70 -15.92 -10.22
N ALA A 294 18.40 -15.56 -9.14
CA ALA A 294 18.68 -16.48 -8.03
C ALA A 294 17.40 -16.97 -7.35
N GLY A 295 16.38 -16.12 -7.26
CA GLY A 295 15.06 -16.49 -6.79
C GLY A 295 14.34 -17.47 -7.73
N GLN A 296 14.47 -17.30 -9.05
CA GLN A 296 13.91 -18.22 -10.05
C GLN A 296 14.58 -19.60 -9.95
N ASP A 297 15.90 -19.64 -9.84
CA ASP A 297 16.65 -20.89 -9.62
C ASP A 297 16.16 -21.60 -8.36
N LYS A 298 15.93 -20.84 -7.29
CA LYS A 298 15.42 -21.39 -6.03
C LYS A 298 13.99 -21.91 -6.17
N ILE A 299 13.14 -21.22 -6.92
CA ILE A 299 11.79 -21.71 -7.23
C ILE A 299 11.91 -23.03 -8.00
N SER A 300 12.72 -23.10 -9.06
CA SER A 300 12.93 -24.35 -9.82
C SER A 300 13.32 -25.51 -8.91
N GLU A 301 14.31 -25.31 -8.03
CA GLU A 301 14.75 -26.32 -7.06
C GLU A 301 13.61 -26.78 -6.12
N ILE A 302 12.73 -25.86 -5.72
CA ILE A 302 11.55 -26.18 -4.90
C ILE A 302 10.53 -27.01 -5.67
N LEU A 303 10.26 -26.65 -6.94
CA LEU A 303 9.28 -27.35 -7.77
C LEU A 303 9.76 -28.77 -8.09
N ASP A 304 11.05 -28.94 -8.40
CA ASP A 304 11.68 -30.25 -8.63
C ASP A 304 11.64 -31.15 -7.39
N ALA A 305 11.65 -30.55 -6.19
CA ALA A 305 11.63 -31.29 -4.93
C ALA A 305 10.27 -31.90 -4.58
N SER A 306 9.16 -31.36 -5.07
CA SER A 306 7.80 -31.85 -4.76
C SER A 306 6.80 -31.56 -5.88
N PRO A 307 6.24 -32.61 -6.54
CA PRO A 307 5.21 -32.45 -7.57
C PRO A 307 3.95 -31.72 -7.08
N LYS A 308 3.64 -31.82 -5.78
CA LYS A 308 2.50 -31.09 -5.20
C LYS A 308 2.77 -29.59 -5.10
N LEU A 309 4.00 -29.21 -4.72
CA LEU A 309 4.42 -27.81 -4.70
C LEU A 309 4.46 -27.22 -6.11
N GLN A 310 4.89 -28.01 -7.09
CA GLN A 310 4.79 -27.66 -8.51
C GLN A 310 3.33 -27.38 -8.91
N THR A 311 2.43 -28.31 -8.60
CA THR A 311 1.00 -28.17 -8.91
C THR A 311 0.43 -26.87 -8.34
N ILE A 312 0.60 -26.59 -7.05
CA ILE A 312 0.04 -25.35 -6.46
C ILE A 312 0.71 -24.08 -6.99
N TYR A 313 1.95 -24.14 -7.46
CA TYR A 313 2.61 -23.00 -8.10
C TYR A 313 2.03 -22.75 -9.49
N GLU A 314 1.80 -23.79 -10.29
CA GLU A 314 1.11 -23.68 -11.57
C GLU A 314 -0.30 -23.11 -11.40
N PHE A 315 -1.05 -23.57 -10.39
CA PHE A 315 -2.39 -23.03 -10.09
C PHE A 315 -2.35 -21.56 -9.65
N LYS A 316 -1.34 -21.14 -8.89
CA LYS A 316 -1.10 -19.73 -8.55
C LYS A 316 -0.92 -18.89 -9.82
N GLN A 317 -0.02 -19.31 -10.71
CA GLN A 317 0.27 -18.60 -11.96
C GLN A 317 -0.96 -18.54 -12.88
N ARG A 318 -1.70 -19.64 -13.00
CA ARG A 318 -2.95 -19.68 -13.77
C ARG A 318 -4.00 -18.73 -13.19
N LEU A 319 -4.13 -18.66 -11.86
CA LEU A 319 -5.07 -17.74 -11.21
C LEU A 319 -4.69 -16.28 -11.46
N GLN A 320 -3.40 -15.94 -11.42
CA GLN A 320 -2.89 -14.62 -11.80
C GLN A 320 -3.18 -14.32 -13.28
N GLY A 321 -3.01 -15.32 -14.16
CA GLY A 321 -3.34 -15.24 -15.59
C GLY A 321 -4.82 -14.95 -15.87
N VAL A 322 -5.74 -15.45 -15.04
CA VAL A 322 -7.17 -15.11 -15.14
C VAL A 322 -7.39 -13.59 -15.01
N TRP A 323 -6.61 -12.89 -14.18
CA TRP A 323 -6.77 -11.44 -14.02
C TRP A 323 -6.22 -10.64 -15.21
N ALA A 324 -5.23 -11.17 -15.93
CA ALA A 324 -4.67 -10.51 -17.12
C ALA A 324 -5.72 -10.41 -18.24
N LYS A 325 -6.72 -11.29 -18.25
CA LYS A 325 -7.85 -11.30 -19.21
C LYS A 325 -8.97 -10.30 -18.86
N ARG A 326 -8.73 -9.31 -18.00
CA ARG A 326 -9.75 -8.32 -17.55
C ARG A 326 -10.48 -7.60 -18.70
N SER A 327 -9.83 -7.40 -19.84
CA SER A 327 -10.43 -6.73 -21.01
C SER A 327 -11.42 -7.60 -21.79
N ALA A 328 -11.48 -8.91 -21.52
CA ALA A 328 -12.23 -9.87 -22.31
C ALA A 328 -13.73 -9.98 -21.93
N GLY A 329 -14.17 -9.21 -20.92
CA GLY A 329 -15.57 -9.16 -20.48
C GLY A 329 -15.87 -10.06 -19.29
N ALA A 330 -16.98 -9.77 -18.60
CA ALA A 330 -17.29 -10.37 -17.30
C ALA A 330 -17.65 -11.86 -17.38
N GLU A 331 -18.24 -12.30 -18.50
CA GLU A 331 -18.59 -13.72 -18.72
C GLU A 331 -17.36 -14.58 -19.00
N GLU A 332 -16.41 -14.07 -19.78
CA GLU A 332 -15.16 -14.79 -20.05
C GLU A 332 -14.36 -14.97 -18.76
N LEU A 333 -14.24 -13.92 -17.94
CA LEU A 333 -13.61 -13.99 -16.62
C LEU A 333 -14.28 -15.05 -15.73
N LEU A 334 -15.61 -15.12 -15.73
CA LEU A 334 -16.35 -16.13 -14.99
C LEU A 334 -16.05 -17.55 -15.50
N ASN A 335 -16.01 -17.75 -16.81
CA ASN A 335 -15.76 -19.06 -17.40
C ASN A 335 -14.33 -19.54 -17.12
N GLU A 336 -13.34 -18.66 -17.24
CA GLU A 336 -11.94 -18.95 -16.90
C GLU A 336 -11.78 -19.29 -15.41
N LEU A 337 -12.44 -18.53 -14.53
CA LEU A 337 -12.41 -18.79 -13.10
C LEU A 337 -13.11 -20.12 -12.75
N LYS A 338 -14.24 -20.44 -13.40
CA LYS A 338 -14.91 -21.74 -13.26
C LYS A 338 -14.02 -22.89 -13.72
N ALA A 339 -13.35 -22.76 -14.86
CA ALA A 339 -12.41 -23.74 -15.38
C ALA A 339 -11.26 -23.95 -14.40
N TRP A 340 -10.66 -22.86 -13.90
CA TRP A 340 -9.63 -22.91 -12.87
C TRP A 340 -10.09 -23.64 -11.60
N CYS A 341 -11.30 -23.35 -11.10
CA CYS A 341 -11.85 -24.02 -9.93
C CYS A 341 -12.10 -25.52 -10.17
N CYS A 342 -12.62 -25.89 -11.34
CA CYS A 342 -12.86 -27.28 -11.71
C CYS A 342 -11.55 -28.07 -11.72
N ASP A 343 -10.52 -27.53 -12.37
CA ASP A 343 -9.20 -28.16 -12.44
C ASP A 343 -8.55 -28.25 -11.06
N ALA A 344 -8.70 -27.21 -10.23
CA ALA A 344 -8.14 -27.17 -8.88
C ALA A 344 -8.76 -28.27 -7.99
N GLU A 345 -10.06 -28.49 -8.11
CA GLU A 345 -10.76 -29.56 -7.39
C GLU A 345 -10.33 -30.96 -7.86
N ALA A 346 -10.12 -31.13 -9.17
CA ALA A 346 -9.67 -32.38 -9.79
C ALA A 346 -8.27 -32.81 -9.35
N THR A 347 -7.43 -31.89 -8.84
CA THR A 347 -6.09 -32.23 -8.29
C THR A 347 -6.14 -33.15 -7.08
N GLY A 348 -7.26 -33.20 -6.35
CA GLY A 348 -7.37 -33.91 -5.08
C GLY A 348 -6.59 -33.28 -3.92
N ILE A 349 -5.98 -32.10 -4.10
CA ILE A 349 -5.27 -31.38 -3.03
C ILE A 349 -6.30 -30.70 -2.13
N GLN A 350 -6.44 -31.18 -0.89
CA GLN A 350 -7.45 -30.71 0.06
C GLN A 350 -7.41 -29.19 0.30
N SER A 351 -6.22 -28.59 0.35
CA SER A 351 -6.08 -27.15 0.57
C SER A 351 -6.58 -26.32 -0.63
N LEU A 352 -6.35 -26.79 -1.86
CA LEU A 352 -6.94 -26.19 -3.07
C LEU A 352 -8.46 -26.31 -3.08
N GLN A 353 -8.99 -27.49 -2.75
CA GLN A 353 -10.44 -27.72 -2.68
C GLN A 353 -11.12 -26.79 -1.66
N SER A 354 -10.51 -26.65 -0.48
CA SER A 354 -11.01 -25.76 0.58
C SER A 354 -10.99 -24.29 0.14
N PHE A 355 -9.92 -23.88 -0.55
CA PHE A 355 -9.79 -22.53 -1.10
C PHE A 355 -10.84 -22.24 -2.20
N VAL A 356 -11.10 -23.21 -3.09
CA VAL A 356 -12.15 -23.11 -4.11
C VAL A 356 -13.53 -22.96 -3.47
N ALA A 357 -13.84 -23.77 -2.45
CA ALA A 357 -15.11 -23.68 -1.72
C ALA A 357 -15.29 -22.28 -1.09
N GLU A 358 -14.23 -21.68 -0.55
CA GLU A 358 -14.30 -20.32 -0.03
C GLU A 358 -14.56 -19.29 -1.13
N ILE A 359 -13.82 -19.35 -2.25
CA ILE A 359 -13.99 -18.42 -3.38
C ILE A 359 -15.41 -18.46 -3.95
N ARG A 360 -16.04 -19.64 -4.03
CA ARG A 360 -17.43 -19.78 -4.53
C ARG A 360 -18.43 -18.96 -3.73
N SER A 361 -18.16 -18.74 -2.44
CA SER A 361 -19.02 -17.94 -1.58
C SER A 361 -18.93 -16.43 -1.86
N TYR A 362 -17.96 -15.97 -2.66
CA TYR A 362 -17.69 -14.54 -2.84
C TYR A 362 -18.76 -13.86 -3.68
N THR A 363 -19.06 -12.62 -3.33
CA THR A 363 -19.94 -11.75 -4.09
C THR A 363 -19.57 -10.29 -3.86
N MET A 364 -19.91 -9.44 -4.83
CA MET A 364 -19.84 -8.00 -4.67
C MET A 364 -20.96 -7.54 -3.72
N PRO A 365 -20.68 -6.70 -2.71
CA PRO A 365 -21.71 -6.16 -1.82
C PRO A 365 -22.78 -5.42 -2.61
N GLN A 366 -24.05 -5.54 -2.21
CA GLN A 366 -25.18 -4.85 -2.87
C GLN A 366 -24.99 -3.32 -2.93
N LEU A 367 -24.31 -2.73 -1.94
CA LEU A 367 -23.97 -1.30 -1.90
C LEU A 367 -22.95 -0.85 -2.98
N ALA A 368 -22.28 -1.78 -3.66
CA ALA A 368 -21.39 -1.48 -4.78
C ALA A 368 -22.12 -1.45 -6.15
N ARG A 369 -23.45 -1.64 -6.15
CA ARG A 369 -24.30 -1.63 -7.36
C ARG A 369 -25.07 -0.31 -7.56
N ALA A 370 -24.93 0.65 -6.64
CA ALA A 370 -25.64 1.94 -6.65
C ALA A 370 -24.74 3.08 -7.13
#